data_AF-A0A0X8KAY4-F1
#
_entry.id   AF-A0A0X8KAY4-F1
#
_cell.length_a   1.000
_cell.length_b   1.000
_cell.length_c   1.000
_cell.angle_alpha   90.00
_cell.angle_beta   90.00
_cell.angle_gamma   90.00
#
_symmetry.space_group_name_H-M   'P 1'
#
loop_
_entity.id
_entity.type
_entity.pdbx_description
1 polymer ?
#
loop_
_entity_poly.entity_id
_entity_poly.type
_entity_poly.pdbx_seq_one_letter_code
_entity_poly.pdbx_strand_id
1 'polypeptide(L)'
;MSYPESDRNFIRAVKEQRETEFFYKIHKPFAVIQELSVEDFGQKGIYNCDLVDALLSQCGEDEKKEALYTRLKDSDKISWEFLCSYLEREESSGRLVAALAKRWTNMWCRMEDHMWISYDQQVVLLMRILENVPKERIAELNVNSTLTDVFERNANILQRLKGVRPSEICEALDVLSVQFHHLDTAGVPRKVLDDIFTNNRYVLNVDMVQNVIAHVAPHLTNDFPEKSYTVIRKTGYAPLVERVHDNLISYTKEVMLQQEHLADDEADISALLDQLIGEVELCQSLIEKEDFCAFSLRDYCYVHLQNYEENVRRIWDTILSTKKLAATWENIYAYWSQFHITQELRIFIEAYSDSLRESGTECLDDDFIRAFVNGGFDMSILRILLPLVREEHINANTVTKDFLEQIFFAPESSPALREELLQQYGIGYMTKQIAKSLYSLQLPMTKEIFFAAWNDLNHSERLDLMAAYADLLESEDFERCFDDMDEPHHDFAPRTKRKVRIPKTEVNEKIVKRLENIDYITSLTEESIASTKQDRKEATVFVCWVKAVP
;
A
#
# COMPACT_ATOMS: atom_id res chain seq x y z
N MET A 1 -12.33 -6.94 87.14
CA MET A 1 -13.53 -6.30 86.54
C MET A 1 -14.50 -7.39 86.08
N SER A 2 -15.81 -7.20 86.19
CA SER A 2 -16.76 -8.20 85.67
C SER A 2 -16.76 -8.18 84.14
N TYR A 3 -16.16 -9.21 83.55
CA TYR A 3 -16.26 -9.51 82.14
C TYR A 3 -17.64 -10.13 81.84
N PRO A 4 -18.32 -9.70 80.77
CA PRO A 4 -19.41 -10.47 80.17
C PRO A 4 -18.96 -11.91 79.92
N GLU A 5 -19.89 -12.87 80.01
CA GLU A 5 -19.57 -14.29 79.88
C GLU A 5 -18.95 -14.61 78.51
N SER A 6 -19.37 -13.90 77.46
CA SER A 6 -18.80 -14.03 76.12
C SER A 6 -17.31 -13.67 76.09
N ASP A 7 -16.94 -12.54 76.68
CA ASP A 7 -15.55 -12.07 76.72
C ASP A 7 -14.65 -13.04 77.50
N ARG A 8 -15.16 -13.63 78.60
CA ARG A 8 -14.43 -14.70 79.35
C ARG A 8 -14.27 -15.97 78.53
N ASN A 9 -15.31 -16.35 77.80
CA ASN A 9 -15.29 -17.54 76.95
C ASN A 9 -14.30 -17.38 75.81
N PHE A 10 -14.20 -16.19 75.22
CA PHE A 10 -13.19 -15.87 74.22
C PHE A 10 -11.76 -15.94 74.80
N ILE A 11 -11.49 -15.27 75.92
CA ILE A 11 -10.17 -15.32 76.58
C ILE A 11 -9.77 -16.77 76.88
N ARG A 12 -10.71 -17.57 77.41
CA ARG A 12 -10.48 -18.99 77.69
C ARG A 12 -10.19 -19.78 76.42
N ALA A 13 -10.95 -19.55 75.35
CA ALA A 13 -10.74 -20.23 74.07
C ALA A 13 -9.35 -19.95 73.49
N VAL A 14 -8.90 -18.68 73.51
CA VAL A 14 -7.55 -18.29 73.07
C VAL A 14 -6.48 -19.01 73.88
N LYS A 15 -6.59 -19.00 75.22
CA LYS A 15 -5.61 -19.67 76.12
C LYS A 15 -5.59 -21.19 75.97
N GLU A 16 -6.72 -21.78 75.63
CA GLU A 16 -6.85 -23.21 75.32
C GLU A 16 -6.52 -23.55 73.85
N GLN A 17 -6.07 -22.56 73.06
CA GLN A 17 -5.77 -22.69 71.62
C GLN A 17 -6.95 -23.23 70.80
N ARG A 18 -8.19 -22.94 71.23
CA ARG A 18 -9.41 -23.28 70.51
C ARG A 18 -9.81 -22.15 69.56
N GLU A 19 -10.16 -22.54 68.34
CA GLU A 19 -10.66 -21.61 67.32
C GLU A 19 -12.06 -21.12 67.70
N THR A 20 -12.33 -19.85 67.38
CA THR A 20 -13.63 -19.22 67.55
C THR A 20 -14.05 -18.58 66.23
N GLU A 21 -15.35 -18.31 66.08
CA GLU A 21 -15.84 -17.59 64.91
C GLU A 21 -15.21 -16.19 64.84
N PHE A 22 -14.80 -15.75 63.64
CA PHE A 22 -14.14 -14.46 63.46
C PHE A 22 -15.03 -13.26 63.84
N PHE A 23 -16.34 -13.46 63.85
CA PHE A 23 -17.37 -12.48 64.23
C PHE A 23 -17.93 -12.72 65.64
N TYR A 24 -17.27 -13.55 66.46
CA TYR A 24 -17.66 -13.78 67.84
C TYR A 24 -17.76 -12.45 68.60
N LYS A 25 -18.91 -12.20 69.24
CA LYS A 25 -19.18 -10.88 69.82
C LYS A 25 -18.35 -10.65 71.09
N ILE A 26 -17.48 -9.64 71.03
CA ILE A 26 -16.72 -9.15 72.19
C ILE A 26 -17.33 -7.81 72.63
N HIS A 27 -17.73 -7.70 73.89
CA HIS A 27 -18.38 -6.50 74.42
C HIS A 27 -17.38 -5.46 74.92
N LYS A 28 -16.25 -5.91 75.51
CA LYS A 28 -15.19 -5.06 76.05
C LYS A 28 -13.83 -5.41 75.44
N PRO A 29 -13.61 -5.16 74.14
CA PRO A 29 -12.41 -5.63 73.44
C PRO A 29 -11.10 -5.06 74.03
N PHE A 30 -11.09 -3.80 74.51
CA PHE A 30 -9.91 -3.24 75.21
C PHE A 30 -9.52 -4.01 76.48
N ALA A 31 -10.51 -4.43 77.27
CA ALA A 31 -10.25 -5.18 78.50
C ALA A 31 -9.78 -6.61 78.18
N VAL A 32 -10.29 -7.21 77.10
CA VAL A 32 -9.80 -8.49 76.59
C VAL A 32 -8.34 -8.39 76.14
N ILE A 33 -7.97 -7.32 75.41
CA ILE A 33 -6.58 -7.10 74.98
C ILE A 33 -5.63 -7.00 76.18
N GLN A 34 -6.04 -6.34 77.27
CA GLN A 34 -5.21 -6.19 78.48
C GLN A 34 -4.99 -7.52 79.22
N GLU A 35 -5.97 -8.43 79.22
CA GLU A 35 -5.90 -9.73 79.90
C GLU A 35 -5.12 -10.80 79.13
N LEU A 36 -5.00 -10.65 77.82
CA LEU A 36 -4.24 -11.55 76.95
C LEU A 36 -2.75 -11.14 76.94
N SER A 37 -1.89 -12.16 77.00
CA SER A 37 -0.43 -12.01 76.92
C SER A 37 0.02 -11.83 75.46
N VAL A 38 1.26 -11.41 75.25
CA VAL A 38 1.84 -11.31 73.89
C VAL A 38 1.87 -12.67 73.19
N GLU A 39 2.13 -13.75 73.93
CA GLU A 39 2.14 -15.12 73.40
C GLU A 39 0.76 -15.56 72.90
N ASP A 40 -0.32 -15.11 73.56
CA ASP A 40 -1.70 -15.38 73.14
C ASP A 40 -2.00 -14.76 71.77
N PHE A 41 -1.42 -13.59 71.45
CA PHE A 41 -1.57 -12.95 70.14
C PHE A 41 -0.84 -13.69 69.00
N GLY A 42 0.06 -14.61 69.35
CA GLY A 42 0.72 -15.51 68.41
C GLY A 42 -0.08 -16.80 68.11
N GLN A 43 -1.25 -17.00 68.71
CA GLN A 43 -2.01 -18.26 68.59
C GLN A 43 -3.11 -18.20 67.52
N LYS A 44 -3.54 -19.36 67.01
CA LYS A 44 -4.61 -19.46 65.98
C LYS A 44 -5.98 -18.95 66.45
N GLY A 45 -6.27 -19.07 67.75
CA GLY A 45 -7.54 -18.64 68.34
C GLY A 45 -7.71 -17.13 68.45
N ILE A 46 -6.68 -16.32 68.17
CA ILE A 46 -6.72 -14.86 68.37
C ILE A 46 -7.62 -14.13 67.36
N TYR A 47 -7.93 -14.77 66.23
CA TYR A 47 -8.61 -14.15 65.10
C TYR A 47 -10.06 -13.76 65.43
N ASN A 48 -10.25 -12.46 65.67
CA ASN A 48 -11.57 -11.85 65.91
C ASN A 48 -11.59 -10.39 65.42
N CYS A 49 -12.62 -10.03 64.67
CA CYS A 49 -12.70 -8.70 64.04
C CYS A 49 -12.80 -7.56 65.08
N ASP A 50 -13.65 -7.72 66.10
CA ASP A 50 -13.84 -6.69 67.14
C ASP A 50 -12.56 -6.51 67.99
N LEU A 51 -11.80 -7.60 68.21
CA LEU A 51 -10.51 -7.56 68.90
C LEU A 51 -9.45 -6.83 68.07
N VAL A 52 -9.33 -7.17 66.78
CA VAL A 52 -8.33 -6.56 65.89
C VAL A 52 -8.63 -5.08 65.67
N ASP A 53 -9.88 -4.69 65.50
CA ASP A 53 -10.29 -3.28 65.40
C ASP A 53 -9.87 -2.47 66.64
N ALA A 54 -10.12 -3.02 67.83
CA ALA A 54 -9.73 -2.37 69.08
C ALA A 54 -8.21 -2.30 69.24
N LEU A 55 -7.49 -3.36 68.87
CA LEU A 55 -6.02 -3.43 68.93
C LEU A 55 -5.38 -2.38 68.00
N LEU A 56 -5.92 -2.20 66.79
CA LEU A 56 -5.41 -1.23 65.81
C LEU A 56 -5.82 0.21 66.14
N SER A 57 -6.88 0.41 66.91
CA SER A 57 -7.39 1.75 67.28
C SER A 57 -6.70 2.36 68.50
N GLN A 58 -6.08 1.54 69.36
CA GLN A 58 -5.36 2.04 70.53
C GLN A 58 -3.89 2.41 70.23
N CYS A 59 -3.42 3.47 70.88
CA CYS A 59 -1.98 3.76 70.98
C CYS A 59 -1.30 2.79 71.95
N GLY A 60 -0.11 2.30 71.60
CA GLY A 60 0.64 1.32 72.40
C GLY A 60 0.32 -0.13 72.06
N GLU A 61 0.72 -1.06 72.94
CA GLU A 61 0.59 -2.52 72.75
C GLU A 61 1.31 -3.03 71.49
N ASP A 62 2.46 -2.42 71.19
CA ASP A 62 3.24 -2.70 69.97
C ASP A 62 3.70 -4.17 69.92
N GLU A 63 4.08 -4.75 71.05
CA GLU A 63 4.46 -6.18 71.12
C GLU A 63 3.30 -7.10 70.74
N LYS A 64 2.07 -6.80 71.19
CA LYS A 64 0.86 -7.59 70.83
C LYS A 64 0.49 -7.41 69.36
N LYS A 65 0.65 -6.20 68.82
CA LYS A 65 0.49 -5.92 67.38
C LYS A 65 1.49 -6.72 66.55
N GLU A 66 2.77 -6.71 66.91
CA GLU A 66 3.81 -7.50 66.23
C GLU A 66 3.53 -9.00 66.29
N ALA A 67 3.07 -9.52 67.44
CA ALA A 67 2.67 -10.92 67.58
C ALA A 67 1.52 -11.28 66.62
N LEU A 68 0.48 -10.45 66.54
CA LEU A 68 -0.63 -10.63 65.60
C LEU A 68 -0.16 -10.62 64.14
N TYR A 69 0.68 -9.64 63.76
CA TYR A 69 1.19 -9.55 62.38
C TYR A 69 2.07 -10.75 62.02
N THR A 70 2.90 -11.21 62.95
CA THR A 70 3.71 -12.41 62.76
C THR A 70 2.83 -13.64 62.55
N ARG A 71 1.76 -13.77 63.34
CA ARG A 71 0.82 -14.87 63.22
C ARG A 71 0.06 -14.87 61.88
N LEU A 72 -0.37 -13.71 61.41
CA LEU A 72 -0.99 -13.57 60.08
C LEU A 72 -0.02 -13.92 58.94
N LYS A 73 1.27 -13.64 59.13
CA LYS A 73 2.33 -13.90 58.15
C LYS A 73 2.66 -15.39 57.97
N ASP A 74 2.23 -16.25 58.89
CA ASP A 74 2.36 -17.71 58.75
C ASP A 74 1.66 -18.25 57.49
N SER A 75 0.74 -17.49 56.90
CA SER A 75 0.10 -17.79 55.61
C SER A 75 -0.62 -19.15 55.59
N ASP A 76 -1.12 -19.62 56.73
CA ASP A 76 -1.95 -20.83 56.77
C ASP A 76 -3.40 -20.53 56.39
N LYS A 77 -4.18 -21.57 56.09
CA LYS A 77 -5.55 -21.44 55.58
C LYS A 77 -6.43 -20.53 56.45
N ILE A 78 -6.37 -20.72 57.77
CA ILE A 78 -7.18 -19.94 58.72
C ILE A 78 -6.75 -18.47 58.78
N SER A 79 -5.47 -18.17 58.61
CA SER A 79 -4.98 -16.77 58.53
C SER A 79 -5.55 -16.05 57.32
N TRP A 80 -5.57 -16.71 56.17
CA TRP A 80 -6.18 -16.16 54.96
C TRP A 80 -7.70 -16.09 55.03
N GLU A 81 -8.37 -17.09 55.60
CA GLU A 81 -9.83 -17.06 55.81
C GLU A 81 -10.23 -15.87 56.70
N PHE A 82 -9.45 -15.62 57.77
CA PHE A 82 -9.63 -14.45 58.62
C PHE A 82 -9.35 -13.16 57.85
N LEU A 83 -8.23 -13.05 57.12
CA LEU A 83 -7.90 -11.85 56.34
C LEU A 83 -8.99 -11.52 55.32
N CYS A 84 -9.40 -12.48 54.51
CA CYS A 84 -10.48 -12.28 53.53
C CYS A 84 -11.77 -11.81 54.21
N SER A 85 -12.16 -12.43 55.33
CA SER A 85 -13.36 -12.04 56.09
C SER A 85 -13.23 -10.64 56.70
N TYR A 86 -12.03 -10.25 57.14
CA TYR A 86 -11.77 -8.96 57.76
C TYR A 86 -11.70 -7.81 56.73
N LEU A 87 -11.18 -8.09 55.53
CA LEU A 87 -11.04 -7.13 54.44
C LEU A 87 -12.39 -6.60 53.92
N GLU A 88 -13.46 -7.39 54.06
CA GLU A 88 -14.83 -6.99 53.74
C GLU A 88 -15.34 -5.84 54.64
N ARG A 89 -14.68 -5.54 55.77
CA ARG A 89 -15.01 -4.39 56.64
C ARG A 89 -14.36 -3.12 56.10
N GLU A 90 -15.16 -2.11 55.76
CA GLU A 90 -14.64 -0.86 55.16
C GLU A 90 -13.82 0.02 56.12
N GLU A 91 -14.20 0.10 57.40
CA GLU A 91 -13.74 1.19 58.28
C GLU A 91 -12.34 0.99 58.90
N SER A 92 -11.85 -0.26 58.99
CA SER A 92 -10.64 -0.62 59.74
C SER A 92 -9.65 -1.52 58.99
N SER A 93 -10.06 -2.13 57.87
CA SER A 93 -9.19 -3.02 57.08
C SER A 93 -7.96 -2.34 56.51
N GLY A 94 -8.05 -1.05 56.13
CA GLY A 94 -6.93 -0.29 55.60
C GLY A 94 -5.73 -0.18 56.54
N ARG A 95 -5.97 0.00 57.85
CA ARG A 95 -4.89 0.08 58.86
C ARG A 95 -4.15 -1.24 59.01
N LEU A 96 -4.87 -2.36 58.99
CA LEU A 96 -4.27 -3.68 59.05
C LEU A 96 -3.41 -3.94 57.82
N VAL A 97 -3.95 -3.67 56.62
CA VAL A 97 -3.23 -3.86 55.36
C VAL A 97 -1.96 -3.02 55.30
N ALA A 98 -2.01 -1.75 55.69
CA ALA A 98 -0.83 -0.90 55.77
C ALA A 98 0.24 -1.46 56.73
N ALA A 99 -0.17 -1.97 57.89
CA ALA A 99 0.74 -2.56 58.87
C ALA A 99 1.36 -3.88 58.39
N LEU A 100 0.58 -4.73 57.72
CA LEU A 100 1.04 -5.99 57.13
C LEU A 100 1.97 -5.74 55.96
N ALA A 101 1.59 -4.83 55.05
CA ALA A 101 2.41 -4.44 53.90
C ALA A 101 3.83 -4.04 54.32
N LYS A 102 3.99 -3.30 55.43
CA LYS A 102 5.30 -2.91 55.97
C LYS A 102 6.19 -4.08 56.40
N ARG A 103 5.60 -5.22 56.79
CA ARG A 103 6.30 -6.36 57.43
C ARG A 103 6.32 -7.64 56.60
N TRP A 104 5.46 -7.71 55.59
CA TRP A 104 5.23 -8.88 54.78
C TRP A 104 5.36 -8.52 53.29
N THR A 105 6.60 -8.51 52.80
CA THR A 105 6.91 -8.15 51.41
C THR A 105 6.24 -9.08 50.39
N ASN A 106 6.24 -10.39 50.67
CA ASN A 106 5.67 -11.38 49.76
C ASN A 106 4.17 -11.63 50.00
N MET A 107 3.45 -10.69 50.63
CA MET A 107 2.04 -10.86 50.99
C MET A 107 1.18 -11.16 49.76
N TRP A 108 1.40 -10.42 48.66
CA TRP A 108 0.66 -10.61 47.43
C TRP A 108 0.95 -11.97 46.79
N CYS A 109 2.22 -12.31 46.56
CA CYS A 109 2.59 -13.59 45.95
C CYS A 109 2.05 -14.81 46.73
N ARG A 110 2.06 -14.73 48.07
CA ARG A 110 1.51 -15.80 48.93
C ARG A 110 0.00 -15.97 48.78
N MET A 111 -0.72 -14.92 48.44
CA MET A 111 -2.15 -15.01 48.16
C MET A 111 -2.41 -15.81 46.88
N GLU A 112 -1.60 -15.58 45.83
CA GLU A 112 -1.74 -16.28 44.55
C GLU A 112 -1.42 -17.78 44.64
N ASP A 113 -0.54 -18.19 45.57
CA ASP A 113 -0.29 -19.62 45.88
C ASP A 113 -1.57 -20.36 46.33
N HIS A 114 -2.61 -19.63 46.75
CA HIS A 114 -3.85 -20.18 47.25
C HIS A 114 -4.99 -20.08 46.21
N MET A 115 -5.13 -21.14 45.41
CA MET A 115 -6.19 -21.27 44.38
C MET A 115 -7.64 -21.11 44.89
N TRP A 116 -7.88 -21.16 46.21
CA TRP A 116 -9.21 -21.04 46.81
C TRP A 116 -9.62 -19.60 47.11
N ILE A 117 -8.69 -18.63 47.09
CA ILE A 117 -9.01 -17.21 47.29
C ILE A 117 -9.63 -16.67 46.00
N SER A 118 -10.86 -16.18 46.10
CA SER A 118 -11.61 -15.74 44.91
C SER A 118 -11.03 -14.45 44.31
N TYR A 119 -11.23 -14.25 43.01
CA TYR A 119 -10.81 -13.02 42.34
C TYR A 119 -11.37 -11.76 43.01
N ASP A 120 -12.64 -11.78 43.46
CA ASP A 120 -13.23 -10.64 44.16
C ASP A 120 -12.51 -10.34 45.50
N GLN A 121 -12.08 -11.36 46.24
CA GLN A 121 -11.29 -11.18 47.47
C GLN A 121 -9.92 -10.59 47.19
N GLN A 122 -9.26 -11.02 46.11
CA GLN A 122 -7.98 -10.46 45.67
C GLN A 122 -8.12 -8.98 45.31
N VAL A 123 -9.20 -8.60 44.60
CA VAL A 123 -9.52 -7.21 44.28
C VAL A 123 -9.72 -6.38 45.56
N VAL A 124 -10.41 -6.90 46.58
CA VAL A 124 -10.59 -6.18 47.85
C VAL A 124 -9.25 -5.91 48.53
N LEU A 125 -8.35 -6.90 48.59
CA LEU A 125 -7.00 -6.69 49.11
C LEU A 125 -6.26 -5.62 48.31
N LEU A 126 -6.32 -5.68 46.97
CA LEU A 126 -5.68 -4.70 46.09
C LEU A 126 -6.21 -3.29 46.38
N MET A 127 -7.52 -3.09 46.47
CA MET A 127 -8.13 -1.80 46.80
C MET A 127 -7.56 -1.24 48.11
N ARG A 128 -7.43 -2.08 49.15
CA ARG A 128 -6.87 -1.65 50.44
C ARG A 128 -5.39 -1.33 50.37
N ILE A 129 -4.62 -2.07 49.57
CA ILE A 129 -3.21 -1.76 49.31
C ILE A 129 -3.11 -0.38 48.66
N LEU A 130 -3.83 -0.16 47.56
CA LEU A 130 -3.79 1.11 46.82
C LEU A 130 -4.22 2.30 47.67
N GLU A 131 -5.22 2.15 48.55
CA GLU A 131 -5.73 3.27 49.36
C GLU A 131 -4.85 3.63 50.56
N ASN A 132 -4.09 2.68 51.11
CA ASN A 132 -3.49 2.81 52.44
C ASN A 132 -1.97 2.56 52.48
N VAL A 133 -1.37 2.02 51.42
CA VAL A 133 0.06 1.71 51.36
C VAL A 133 0.76 2.79 50.53
N PRO A 134 1.84 3.42 51.04
CA PRO A 134 2.63 4.38 50.26
C PRO A 134 3.18 3.74 48.99
N LYS A 135 3.22 4.50 47.90
CA LYS A 135 3.66 4.01 46.58
C LYS A 135 5.04 3.38 46.60
N GLU A 136 5.99 3.92 47.39
CA GLU A 136 7.34 3.35 47.51
C GLU A 136 7.28 1.92 48.05
N ARG A 137 6.35 1.66 48.97
CA ARG A 137 6.14 0.33 49.52
C ARG A 137 5.37 -0.59 48.57
N ILE A 138 4.46 -0.05 47.75
CA ILE A 138 3.80 -0.82 46.68
C ILE A 138 4.84 -1.38 45.71
N ALA A 139 5.87 -0.60 45.36
CA ALA A 139 6.99 -1.07 44.54
C ALA A 139 7.65 -2.32 45.14
N GLU A 140 7.92 -2.28 46.45
CA GLU A 140 8.59 -3.37 47.17
C GLU A 140 7.69 -4.61 47.33
N LEU A 141 6.37 -4.44 47.35
CA LEU A 141 5.40 -5.56 47.37
C LEU A 141 5.32 -6.30 46.04
N ASN A 142 5.75 -5.67 44.94
CA ASN A 142 5.70 -6.23 43.58
C ASN A 142 6.79 -7.29 43.34
N VAL A 143 6.83 -8.31 44.18
CA VAL A 143 7.78 -9.40 44.05
C VAL A 143 7.42 -10.26 42.85
N ASN A 144 8.42 -10.60 42.03
CA ASN A 144 8.27 -11.33 40.77
C ASN A 144 7.24 -10.73 39.79
N SER A 145 7.03 -9.40 39.84
CA SER A 145 6.04 -8.69 39.00
C SER A 145 4.58 -9.13 39.19
N THR A 146 4.26 -9.82 40.29
CA THR A 146 2.91 -10.36 40.53
C THR A 146 1.84 -9.27 40.65
N LEU A 147 2.15 -8.10 41.22
CA LEU A 147 1.20 -6.98 41.24
C LEU A 147 1.03 -6.36 39.85
N THR A 148 2.12 -6.23 39.08
CA THR A 148 2.06 -5.78 37.68
C THR A 148 1.18 -6.72 36.84
N ASP A 149 1.39 -8.04 36.97
CA ASP A 149 0.66 -9.09 36.27
C ASP A 149 -0.87 -8.98 36.48
N VAL A 150 -1.30 -8.55 37.67
CA VAL A 150 -2.73 -8.37 37.98
C VAL A 150 -3.35 -7.29 37.11
N PHE A 151 -2.61 -6.20 36.86
CA PHE A 151 -3.08 -5.15 35.97
C PHE A 151 -3.01 -5.57 34.50
N GLU A 152 -1.94 -6.24 34.10
CA GLU A 152 -1.71 -6.58 32.68
C GLU A 152 -2.57 -7.74 32.17
N ARG A 153 -2.91 -8.71 33.03
CA ARG A 153 -3.69 -9.91 32.64
C ARG A 153 -5.20 -9.73 32.74
N ASN A 154 -5.69 -8.78 33.52
CA ASN A 154 -7.11 -8.62 33.80
C ASN A 154 -7.67 -7.33 33.18
N ALA A 155 -8.25 -7.43 31.98
CA ALA A 155 -8.79 -6.28 31.24
C ALA A 155 -9.81 -5.44 32.04
N ASN A 156 -10.57 -6.06 32.96
CA ASN A 156 -11.60 -5.40 33.75
C ASN A 156 -11.14 -4.85 35.11
N ILE A 157 -9.85 -4.98 35.46
CA ILE A 157 -9.34 -4.66 36.81
C ILE A 157 -9.65 -3.22 37.22
N LEU A 158 -9.47 -2.24 36.33
CA LEU A 158 -9.74 -0.83 36.63
C LEU A 158 -11.23 -0.57 36.90
N GLN A 159 -12.14 -1.35 36.33
CA GLN A 159 -13.57 -1.28 36.61
C GLN A 159 -13.94 -1.88 37.97
N ARG A 160 -13.11 -2.81 38.46
CA ARG A 160 -13.29 -3.47 39.75
C ARG A 160 -12.78 -2.62 40.91
N LEU A 161 -11.85 -1.70 40.66
CA LEU A 161 -11.30 -0.74 41.63
C LEU A 161 -12.25 0.45 41.94
N LYS A 162 -13.57 0.24 41.87
CA LYS A 162 -14.57 1.27 42.22
C LYS A 162 -14.45 1.60 43.71
N GLY A 163 -14.16 2.87 44.02
CA GLY A 163 -13.99 3.37 45.38
C GLY A 163 -12.57 3.86 45.65
N VAL A 164 -11.58 3.31 44.95
CA VAL A 164 -10.18 3.77 45.05
C VAL A 164 -10.04 5.14 44.39
N ARG A 165 -9.31 6.04 45.05
CA ARG A 165 -9.04 7.38 44.51
C ARG A 165 -8.25 7.28 43.21
N PRO A 166 -8.65 7.97 42.12
CA PRO A 166 -7.94 7.92 40.84
C PRO A 166 -6.44 8.24 40.92
N SER A 167 -6.02 9.14 41.81
CA SER A 167 -4.60 9.47 41.99
C SER A 167 -3.78 8.29 42.49
N GLU A 168 -4.32 7.48 43.40
CA GLU A 168 -3.62 6.31 43.96
C GLU A 168 -3.47 5.22 42.90
N ILE A 169 -4.48 5.07 42.03
CA ILE A 169 -4.40 4.17 40.88
C ILE A 169 -3.26 4.64 39.95
N CYS A 170 -3.24 5.91 39.54
CA CYS A 170 -2.20 6.45 38.66
C CYS A 170 -0.79 6.28 39.26
N GLU A 171 -0.61 6.59 40.56
CA GLU A 171 0.68 6.42 41.24
C GLU A 171 1.12 4.95 41.29
N ALA A 172 0.19 4.02 41.53
CA ALA A 172 0.51 2.60 41.51
C ALA A 172 0.87 2.11 40.10
N LEU A 173 0.13 2.51 39.06
CA LEU A 173 0.45 2.17 37.67
C LEU A 173 1.84 2.67 37.27
N ASP A 174 2.24 3.84 37.78
CA ASP A 174 3.56 4.43 37.56
C ASP A 174 4.67 3.62 38.22
N VAL A 175 4.55 3.40 39.53
CA VAL A 175 5.55 2.67 40.30
C VAL A 175 5.72 1.22 39.82
N LEU A 176 4.62 0.58 39.44
CA LEU A 176 4.62 -0.79 38.93
C LEU A 176 5.05 -0.88 37.46
N SER A 177 5.22 0.25 36.77
CA SER A 177 5.58 0.33 35.35
C SER A 177 4.69 -0.53 34.45
N VAL A 178 3.38 -0.49 34.70
CA VAL A 178 2.38 -1.33 34.02
C VAL A 178 2.30 -1.01 32.53
N GLN A 179 2.21 -2.06 31.69
CA GLN A 179 1.93 -1.97 30.27
C GLN A 179 0.68 -2.80 29.91
N PHE A 180 -0.45 -2.12 29.73
CA PHE A 180 -1.70 -2.78 29.36
C PHE A 180 -1.63 -3.37 27.94
N HIS A 181 -1.93 -4.67 27.84
CA HIS A 181 -2.10 -5.36 26.55
C HIS A 181 -3.57 -5.33 26.10
N HIS A 182 -4.50 -5.40 27.06
CA HIS A 182 -5.93 -5.30 26.86
C HIS A 182 -6.56 -4.52 28.02
N LEU A 183 -7.53 -3.65 27.73
CA LEU A 183 -8.15 -2.83 28.77
C LEU A 183 -9.63 -2.53 28.47
N ASP A 184 -10.51 -2.90 29.40
CA ASP A 184 -11.91 -2.54 29.29
C ASP A 184 -12.13 -1.13 29.87
N THR A 185 -12.30 -0.14 28.99
CA THR A 185 -12.42 1.29 29.37
C THR A 185 -13.77 1.67 29.99
N ALA A 186 -14.80 0.84 29.84
CA ALA A 186 -16.16 1.14 30.28
C ALA A 186 -16.26 1.34 31.80
N GLY A 187 -16.73 2.52 32.24
CA GLY A 187 -16.93 2.82 33.65
C GLY A 187 -15.65 3.07 34.45
N VAL A 188 -14.49 3.13 33.79
CA VAL A 188 -13.22 3.56 34.39
C VAL A 188 -13.21 5.09 34.52
N PRO A 189 -12.72 5.67 35.63
CA PRO A 189 -12.63 7.12 35.76
C PRO A 189 -11.77 7.76 34.67
N ARG A 190 -12.30 8.81 34.02
CA ARG A 190 -11.63 9.52 32.91
C ARG A 190 -10.18 9.91 33.23
N LYS A 191 -9.92 10.39 34.45
CA LYS A 191 -8.57 10.77 34.92
C LYS A 191 -7.56 9.62 34.86
N VAL A 192 -7.98 8.38 35.12
CA VAL A 192 -7.10 7.21 35.06
C VAL A 192 -6.80 6.86 33.60
N LEU A 193 -7.82 6.91 32.72
CA LEU A 193 -7.62 6.69 31.29
C LEU A 193 -6.73 7.76 30.66
N ASP A 194 -6.93 9.04 31.02
CA ASP A 194 -6.08 10.15 30.58
C ASP A 194 -4.61 9.90 30.98
N ASP A 195 -4.34 9.43 32.21
CA ASP A 195 -2.99 9.11 32.67
C ASP A 195 -2.36 7.95 31.87
N ILE A 196 -3.11 6.86 31.68
CA ILE A 196 -2.64 5.67 30.94
C ILE A 196 -2.25 6.05 29.50
N PHE A 197 -3.12 6.80 28.82
CA PHE A 197 -2.93 7.14 27.41
C PHE A 197 -1.94 8.30 27.20
N THR A 198 -1.82 9.24 28.14
CA THR A 198 -0.82 10.32 28.05
C THR A 198 0.57 9.81 28.36
N ASN A 199 0.70 8.90 29.33
CA ASN A 199 1.99 8.35 29.77
C ASN A 199 2.36 7.05 29.06
N ASN A 200 1.69 6.70 27.96
CA ASN A 200 2.07 5.58 27.11
C ASN A 200 2.16 4.22 27.86
N ARG A 201 1.26 3.99 28.82
CA ARG A 201 1.23 2.78 29.69
C ARG A 201 0.53 1.59 29.04
N TYR A 202 0.64 1.44 27.73
CA TYR A 202 -0.04 0.42 26.95
C TYR A 202 0.80 -0.04 25.77
N VAL A 203 0.63 -1.30 25.38
CA VAL A 203 1.29 -1.87 24.20
C VAL A 203 0.57 -1.41 22.94
N LEU A 204 1.32 -1.07 21.89
CA LEU A 204 0.75 -0.74 20.59
C LEU A 204 0.18 -2.00 19.93
N ASN A 205 -1.13 -2.17 20.07
CA ASN A 205 -1.91 -3.19 19.38
C ASN A 205 -3.28 -2.61 18.99
N VAL A 206 -4.04 -3.38 18.21
CA VAL A 206 -5.34 -2.95 17.66
C VAL A 206 -6.33 -2.54 18.76
N ASP A 207 -6.43 -3.34 19.82
CA ASP A 207 -7.37 -3.14 20.92
C ASP A 207 -7.07 -1.85 21.70
N MET A 208 -5.82 -1.65 22.09
CA MET A 208 -5.40 -0.47 22.84
C MET A 208 -5.48 0.80 22.00
N VAL A 209 -5.12 0.75 20.71
CA VAL A 209 -5.26 1.90 19.80
C VAL A 209 -6.74 2.27 19.64
N GLN A 210 -7.63 1.28 19.47
CA GLN A 210 -9.07 1.51 19.39
C GLN A 210 -9.61 2.14 20.68
N ASN A 211 -9.15 1.68 21.84
CA ASN A 211 -9.52 2.26 23.14
C ASN A 211 -9.07 3.72 23.29
N VAL A 212 -7.86 4.06 22.83
CA VAL A 212 -7.37 5.45 22.84
C VAL A 212 -8.25 6.31 21.92
N ILE A 213 -8.51 5.86 20.68
CA ILE A 213 -9.34 6.58 19.71
C ILE A 213 -10.76 6.80 20.26
N ALA A 214 -11.39 5.76 20.81
CA ALA A 214 -12.71 5.84 21.43
C ALA A 214 -12.77 6.83 22.61
N HIS A 215 -11.66 7.04 23.32
CA HIS A 215 -11.57 7.98 24.44
C HIS A 215 -11.32 9.43 23.99
N VAL A 216 -10.43 9.65 23.02
CA VAL A 216 -10.01 11.01 22.61
C VAL A 216 -10.81 11.56 21.44
N ALA A 217 -11.20 10.71 20.50
CA ALA A 217 -11.92 11.08 19.29
C ALA A 217 -12.99 10.01 18.93
N PRO A 218 -14.07 9.87 19.73
CA PRO A 218 -15.09 8.82 19.54
C PRO A 218 -15.77 8.82 18.16
N HIS A 219 -15.74 9.96 17.45
CA HIS A 219 -16.33 10.10 16.13
C HIS A 219 -15.51 9.41 15.03
N LEU A 220 -14.23 9.09 15.28
CA LEU A 220 -13.34 8.40 14.33
C LEU A 220 -13.30 6.88 14.56
N THR A 221 -13.92 6.38 15.63
CA THR A 221 -13.88 4.96 16.02
C THR A 221 -14.47 4.02 14.95
N ASN A 222 -15.38 4.52 14.12
CA ASN A 222 -15.98 3.73 13.03
C ASN A 222 -15.04 3.57 11.83
N ASP A 223 -14.10 4.50 11.65
CA ASP A 223 -13.15 4.47 10.53
C ASP A 223 -11.94 3.59 10.86
N PHE A 224 -11.73 3.24 12.14
CA PHE A 224 -10.70 2.30 12.58
C PHE A 224 -11.30 0.89 12.73
N PRO A 225 -10.63 -0.17 12.24
CA PRO A 225 -9.23 -0.23 11.83
C PRO A 225 -8.96 -0.04 10.32
N GLU A 226 -9.99 0.16 9.50
CA GLU A 226 -9.84 0.25 8.04
C GLU A 226 -8.93 1.42 7.60
N LYS A 227 -9.07 2.58 8.24
CA LYS A 227 -8.24 3.78 8.02
C LYS A 227 -7.20 3.95 9.13
N SER A 228 -6.39 2.91 9.32
CA SER A 228 -5.51 2.77 10.48
C SER A 228 -4.60 3.97 10.72
N TYR A 229 -3.90 4.49 9.70
CA TYR A 229 -2.95 5.59 9.87
C TYR A 229 -3.59 6.98 9.79
N THR A 230 -4.56 7.15 8.89
CA THR A 230 -5.36 8.36 8.69
C THR A 230 -6.09 8.76 9.96
N VAL A 231 -6.72 7.79 10.64
CA VAL A 231 -7.44 8.05 11.89
C VAL A 231 -6.47 8.55 12.95
N ILE A 232 -5.29 7.94 13.10
CA ILE A 232 -4.25 8.38 14.05
C ILE A 232 -3.89 9.84 13.80
N ARG A 233 -3.60 10.21 12.56
CA ARG A 233 -3.28 11.60 12.19
C ARG A 233 -4.43 12.56 12.46
N LYS A 234 -5.67 12.15 12.19
CA LYS A 234 -6.88 12.96 12.41
C LYS A 234 -7.25 13.12 13.89
N THR A 235 -6.82 12.22 14.77
CA THR A 235 -7.10 12.35 16.22
C THR A 235 -6.58 13.67 16.81
N GLY A 236 -5.46 14.20 16.28
CA GLY A 236 -4.78 15.37 16.84
C GLY A 236 -4.25 15.17 18.26
N TYR A 237 -4.25 13.93 18.78
CA TYR A 237 -3.83 13.62 20.13
C TYR A 237 -2.33 13.30 20.15
N ALA A 238 -1.51 14.31 20.49
CA ALA A 238 -0.06 14.25 20.41
C ALA A 238 0.57 12.98 21.04
N PRO A 239 0.16 12.51 22.24
CA PRO A 239 0.76 11.31 22.83
C PRO A 239 0.62 10.05 21.96
N LEU A 240 -0.53 9.87 21.30
CA LEU A 240 -0.75 8.75 20.40
C LEU A 240 0.02 8.92 19.08
N VAL A 241 -0.03 10.12 18.49
CA VAL A 241 0.62 10.42 17.21
C VAL A 241 2.13 10.26 17.31
N GLU A 242 2.75 10.83 18.36
CA GLU A 242 4.19 10.73 18.62
C GLU A 242 4.59 9.28 18.91
N ARG A 243 3.81 8.56 19.73
CA ARG A 243 4.10 7.14 20.03
C ARG A 243 4.08 6.27 18.78
N VAL A 244 3.11 6.47 17.89
CA VAL A 244 3.03 5.74 16.62
C VAL A 244 4.20 6.13 15.71
N HIS A 245 4.53 7.40 15.60
CA HIS A 245 5.64 7.88 14.78
C HIS A 245 7.00 7.31 15.25
N ASP A 246 7.27 7.32 16.57
CA ASP A 246 8.49 6.78 17.15
C ASP A 246 8.63 5.25 16.98
N ASN A 247 7.52 4.55 16.74
CA ASN A 247 7.46 3.08 16.64
C ASN A 247 6.80 2.62 15.33
N LEU A 248 6.96 3.41 14.26
CA LEU A 248 6.20 3.25 13.02
C LEU A 248 6.33 1.85 12.41
N ILE A 249 7.54 1.30 12.39
CA ILE A 249 7.82 -0.06 11.87
C ILE A 249 7.01 -1.12 12.63
N SER A 250 7.03 -1.05 13.97
CA SER A 250 6.29 -1.99 14.82
C SER A 250 4.78 -1.79 14.69
N TYR A 251 4.32 -0.54 14.62
CA TYR A 251 2.91 -0.22 14.42
C TYR A 251 2.40 -0.78 13.08
N THR A 252 3.14 -0.59 11.99
CA THR A 252 2.80 -1.15 10.68
C THR A 252 2.69 -2.67 10.73
N LYS A 253 3.63 -3.37 11.37
CA LYS A 253 3.63 -4.84 11.46
C LYS A 253 2.54 -5.41 12.35
N GLU A 254 2.39 -4.86 13.56
CA GLU A 254 1.57 -5.43 14.63
C GLU A 254 0.14 -4.89 14.63
N VAL A 255 -0.12 -3.75 13.98
CA VAL A 255 -1.46 -3.13 13.90
C VAL A 255 -1.98 -3.13 12.47
N MET A 256 -1.33 -2.42 11.54
CA MET A 256 -1.87 -2.20 10.19
C MET A 256 -1.92 -3.50 9.38
N LEU A 257 -0.79 -4.20 9.25
CA LEU A 257 -0.69 -5.42 8.44
C LEU A 257 -1.46 -6.61 9.03
N GLN A 258 -1.96 -6.52 10.26
CA GLN A 258 -2.84 -7.53 10.85
C GLN A 258 -4.30 -7.38 10.40
N GLN A 259 -4.67 -6.25 9.79
CA GLN A 259 -6.04 -6.03 9.31
C GLN A 259 -6.31 -6.79 8.00
N GLU A 260 -7.58 -7.15 7.80
CA GLU A 260 -8.06 -7.78 6.57
C GLU A 260 -8.10 -6.79 5.41
N HIS A 261 -8.52 -5.55 5.68
CA HIS A 261 -8.67 -4.48 4.72
C HIS A 261 -8.10 -3.17 5.27
N LEU A 262 -7.39 -2.43 4.44
CA LEU A 262 -6.88 -1.09 4.72
C LEU A 262 -7.31 -0.16 3.58
N ALA A 263 -7.74 1.06 3.92
CA ALA A 263 -8.19 2.07 2.97
C ALA A 263 -7.85 3.48 3.47
N ASP A 264 -6.58 3.65 3.88
CA ASP A 264 -6.07 4.95 4.34
C ASP A 264 -6.13 6.01 3.21
N ASP A 265 -6.23 7.29 3.58
CA ASP A 265 -6.28 8.38 2.61
C ASP A 265 -4.92 8.48 1.88
N GLU A 266 -4.93 8.75 0.57
CA GLU A 266 -3.73 8.74 -0.30
C GLU A 266 -2.57 9.60 0.22
N ALA A 267 -2.88 10.80 0.75
CA ALA A 267 -1.89 11.72 1.31
C ALA A 267 -1.25 11.17 2.60
N ASP A 268 -1.95 10.33 3.34
CA ASP A 268 -1.44 9.69 4.55
C ASP A 268 -0.63 8.43 4.20
N ILE A 269 -1.02 7.69 3.16
CA ILE A 269 -0.25 6.57 2.61
C ILE A 269 1.10 7.05 2.05
N SER A 270 1.12 8.11 1.24
CA SER A 270 2.38 8.68 0.69
C SER A 270 3.33 9.10 1.81
N ALA A 271 2.84 9.83 2.82
CA ALA A 271 3.64 10.22 3.99
C ALA A 271 4.16 9.01 4.79
N LEU A 272 3.35 7.95 4.90
CA LEU A 272 3.75 6.70 5.57
C LEU A 272 4.88 6.00 4.81
N LEU A 273 4.76 5.89 3.48
CA LEU A 273 5.78 5.26 2.63
C LEU A 273 7.08 6.05 2.64
N ASP A 274 7.03 7.39 2.65
CA ASP A 274 8.22 8.24 2.78
C ASP A 274 8.99 7.97 4.08
N GLN A 275 8.28 7.83 5.20
CA GLN A 275 8.90 7.53 6.49
C GLN A 275 9.45 6.10 6.57
N LEU A 276 8.88 5.17 5.81
CA LEU A 276 9.27 3.76 5.78
C LEU A 276 10.21 3.39 4.62
N ILE A 277 10.76 4.37 3.91
CA ILE A 277 11.61 4.14 2.72
C ILE A 277 12.81 3.21 2.98
N GLY A 278 13.31 3.14 4.22
CA GLY A 278 14.38 2.22 4.62
C GLY A 278 13.94 0.75 4.71
N GLU A 279 12.64 0.49 4.87
CA GLU A 279 12.03 -0.82 5.06
C GLU A 279 11.16 -1.18 3.84
N VAL A 280 11.80 -1.36 2.68
CA VAL A 280 11.11 -1.56 1.39
C VAL A 280 10.12 -2.73 1.40
N GLU A 281 10.42 -3.85 2.05
CA GLU A 281 9.52 -5.01 2.13
C GLU A 281 8.20 -4.67 2.84
N LEU A 282 8.25 -3.77 3.84
CA LEU A 282 7.06 -3.28 4.53
C LEU A 282 6.26 -2.34 3.64
N CYS A 283 6.93 -1.45 2.92
CA CYS A 283 6.28 -0.58 1.94
C CYS A 283 5.53 -1.40 0.89
N GLN A 284 6.15 -2.45 0.35
CA GLN A 284 5.51 -3.33 -0.64
C GLN A 284 4.29 -4.05 -0.05
N SER A 285 4.43 -4.60 1.15
CA SER A 285 3.32 -5.27 1.86
C SER A 285 2.15 -4.32 2.15
N LEU A 286 2.45 -3.06 2.51
CA LEU A 286 1.44 -2.01 2.68
C LEU A 286 0.75 -1.70 1.36
N ILE A 287 1.50 -1.45 0.29
CA ILE A 287 0.95 -1.13 -1.03
C ILE A 287 0.08 -2.27 -1.53
N GLU A 288 0.41 -3.53 -1.29
CA GLU A 288 -0.43 -4.67 -1.68
C GLU A 288 -1.78 -4.68 -0.94
N LYS A 289 -1.78 -4.39 0.37
CA LYS A 289 -2.98 -4.44 1.21
C LYS A 289 -3.88 -3.20 1.15
N GLU A 290 -3.31 -2.01 0.99
CA GLU A 290 -4.04 -0.72 0.99
C GLU A 290 -4.89 -0.54 -0.26
N ASP A 291 -6.17 -0.23 -0.13
CA ASP A 291 -7.03 0.12 -1.26
C ASP A 291 -6.96 1.62 -1.56
N PHE A 292 -6.12 2.00 -2.53
CA PHE A 292 -5.93 3.38 -2.96
C PHE A 292 -5.63 3.49 -4.46
N CYS A 293 -5.78 4.71 -4.98
CA CYS A 293 -5.38 5.09 -6.32
C CYS A 293 -4.36 6.24 -6.23
N ALA A 294 -3.15 6.01 -6.73
CA ALA A 294 -2.10 7.02 -6.84
C ALA A 294 -2.36 7.91 -8.06
N PHE A 295 -2.69 9.18 -7.84
CA PHE A 295 -2.89 10.12 -8.94
C PHE A 295 -1.57 10.63 -9.51
N SER A 296 -0.58 10.91 -8.65
CA SER A 296 0.76 11.33 -9.07
C SER A 296 1.83 10.41 -8.50
N LEU A 297 2.61 9.78 -9.37
CA LEU A 297 3.73 8.94 -8.95
C LEU A 297 4.80 9.72 -8.18
N ARG A 298 4.91 11.03 -8.44
CA ARG A 298 5.89 11.91 -7.79
C ARG A 298 5.59 12.18 -6.32
N ASP A 299 4.38 11.88 -5.85
CA ASP A 299 4.04 12.04 -4.44
C ASP A 299 4.57 10.88 -3.59
N TYR A 300 5.08 9.80 -4.21
CA TYR A 300 5.55 8.61 -3.52
C TYR A 300 7.08 8.52 -3.55
N CYS A 301 7.73 8.85 -2.43
CA CYS A 301 9.17 8.66 -2.21
C CYS A 301 10.10 9.38 -3.20
N TYR A 302 9.58 10.30 -4.01
CA TYR A 302 10.36 11.04 -5.00
C TYR A 302 11.50 11.85 -4.36
N VAL A 303 11.24 12.44 -3.19
CA VAL A 303 12.24 13.20 -2.41
C VAL A 303 13.44 12.36 -1.98
N HIS A 304 13.29 11.03 -1.95
CA HIS A 304 14.32 10.09 -1.52
C HIS A 304 15.14 9.48 -2.65
N LEU A 305 14.84 9.79 -3.93
CA LEU A 305 15.52 9.22 -5.10
C LEU A 305 17.05 9.33 -5.04
N GLN A 306 17.59 10.44 -4.54
CA GLN A 306 19.05 10.65 -4.48
C GLN A 306 19.77 9.69 -3.54
N ASN A 307 19.11 9.24 -2.47
CA ASN A 307 19.73 8.44 -1.42
C ASN A 307 19.22 6.99 -1.40
N TYR A 308 18.05 6.73 -1.99
CA TYR A 308 17.33 5.46 -1.92
C TYR A 308 16.78 5.02 -3.28
N GLU A 309 17.52 5.29 -4.36
CA GLU A 309 17.10 5.01 -5.75
C GLU A 309 16.50 3.60 -5.94
N GLU A 310 17.19 2.56 -5.46
CA GLU A 310 16.72 1.17 -5.57
C GLU A 310 15.42 0.92 -4.80
N ASN A 311 15.27 1.49 -3.60
CA ASN A 311 14.07 1.33 -2.79
C ASN A 311 12.89 2.07 -3.42
N VAL A 312 13.10 3.29 -3.93
CA VAL A 312 12.07 4.05 -4.64
C VAL A 312 11.62 3.29 -5.88
N ARG A 313 12.57 2.75 -6.66
CA ARG A 313 12.26 1.92 -7.82
C ARG A 313 11.37 0.73 -7.43
N ARG A 314 11.76 -0.03 -6.40
CA ARG A 314 10.99 -1.19 -5.92
C ARG A 314 9.58 -0.82 -5.46
N ILE A 315 9.42 0.34 -4.82
CA ILE A 315 8.11 0.86 -4.42
C ILE A 315 7.27 1.21 -5.66
N TRP A 316 7.83 1.93 -6.62
CA TRP A 316 7.14 2.30 -7.86
C TRP A 316 6.77 1.06 -8.69
N ASP A 317 7.66 0.07 -8.77
CA ASP A 317 7.41 -1.23 -9.41
C ASP A 317 6.22 -1.96 -8.74
N THR A 318 6.10 -1.91 -7.42
CA THR A 318 4.96 -2.45 -6.69
C THR A 318 3.67 -1.68 -6.96
N ILE A 319 3.70 -0.35 -7.03
CA ILE A 319 2.51 0.46 -7.36
C ILE A 319 2.02 0.14 -8.79
N LEU A 320 2.95 0.00 -9.75
CA LEU A 320 2.63 -0.37 -11.13
C LEU A 320 2.01 -1.78 -11.22
N SER A 321 2.65 -2.78 -10.59
CA SER A 321 2.22 -4.18 -10.64
C SER A 321 0.90 -4.45 -9.90
N THR A 322 0.64 -3.72 -8.82
CA THR A 322 -0.64 -3.75 -8.09
C THR A 322 -1.75 -2.98 -8.79
N LYS A 323 -1.46 -2.31 -9.92
CA LYS A 323 -2.42 -1.56 -10.74
C LYS A 323 -3.09 -0.40 -10.01
N LYS A 324 -2.37 0.21 -9.06
CA LYS A 324 -2.87 1.30 -8.22
C LYS A 324 -2.52 2.68 -8.77
N LEU A 325 -1.76 2.77 -9.86
CA LEU A 325 -1.39 4.04 -10.50
C LEU A 325 -2.43 4.49 -11.52
N ALA A 326 -2.79 5.78 -11.49
CA ALA A 326 -3.58 6.40 -12.54
C ALA A 326 -2.82 6.33 -13.89
N ALA A 327 -3.49 5.78 -14.92
CA ALA A 327 -2.91 5.59 -16.25
C ALA A 327 -2.85 6.90 -17.04
N THR A 328 -1.83 7.72 -16.75
CA THR A 328 -1.55 8.97 -17.44
C THR A 328 -0.13 8.99 -18.02
N TRP A 329 0.06 9.75 -19.10
CA TRP A 329 1.40 9.95 -19.68
C TRP A 329 2.35 10.67 -18.73
N GLU A 330 1.85 11.54 -17.85
CA GLU A 330 2.65 12.21 -16.82
C GLU A 330 3.28 11.21 -15.84
N ASN A 331 2.50 10.20 -15.41
CA ASN A 331 2.98 9.16 -14.50
C ASN A 331 3.98 8.22 -15.19
N ILE A 332 3.70 7.84 -16.45
CA ILE A 332 4.62 7.04 -17.27
C ILE A 332 5.95 7.78 -17.49
N TYR A 333 5.88 9.06 -17.85
CA TYR A 333 7.06 9.89 -18.07
C TYR A 333 7.84 10.11 -16.76
N ALA A 334 7.15 10.33 -15.64
CA ALA A 334 7.79 10.44 -14.32
C ALA A 334 8.61 9.19 -13.98
N TYR A 335 8.05 7.99 -14.19
CA TYR A 335 8.79 6.73 -14.02
C TYR A 335 9.97 6.64 -15.00
N TRP A 336 9.72 6.82 -16.29
CA TRP A 336 10.72 6.65 -17.34
C TRP A 336 11.92 7.60 -17.18
N SER A 337 11.67 8.84 -16.73
CA SER A 337 12.72 9.84 -16.53
C SER A 337 13.79 9.41 -15.52
N GLN A 338 13.46 8.48 -14.62
CA GLN A 338 14.39 7.96 -13.60
C GLN A 338 14.91 6.57 -13.95
N PHE A 339 14.05 5.66 -14.44
CA PHE A 339 14.38 4.23 -14.56
C PHE A 339 14.30 3.68 -15.99
N HIS A 340 14.01 4.53 -16.97
CA HIS A 340 13.72 4.15 -18.35
C HIS A 340 12.57 3.13 -18.48
N ILE A 341 12.48 2.43 -19.62
CA ILE A 341 11.41 1.46 -19.88
C ILE A 341 11.77 0.12 -19.25
N THR A 342 11.26 -0.13 -18.06
CA THR A 342 11.37 -1.43 -17.36
C THR A 342 10.28 -2.40 -17.81
N GLN A 343 10.39 -3.67 -17.38
CA GLN A 343 9.38 -4.69 -17.69
C GLN A 343 8.05 -4.38 -17.00
N GLU A 344 8.10 -3.86 -15.78
CA GLU A 344 6.95 -3.47 -14.96
C GLU A 344 6.19 -2.31 -15.62
N LEU A 345 6.92 -1.26 -16.05
CA LEU A 345 6.33 -0.15 -16.78
C LEU A 345 5.72 -0.62 -18.11
N ARG A 346 6.39 -1.53 -18.83
CA ARG A 346 5.85 -2.12 -20.07
C ARG A 346 4.52 -2.82 -19.82
N ILE A 347 4.46 -3.72 -18.83
CA ILE A 347 3.24 -4.47 -18.50
C ILE A 347 2.11 -3.50 -18.14
N PHE A 348 2.41 -2.42 -17.42
CA PHE A 348 1.43 -1.39 -17.08
C PHE A 348 0.90 -0.67 -18.33
N ILE A 349 1.79 -0.20 -19.22
CA ILE A 349 1.39 0.47 -20.48
C ILE A 349 0.52 -0.44 -21.35
N GLU A 350 0.92 -1.71 -21.50
CA GLU A 350 0.19 -2.70 -22.28
C GLU A 350 -1.21 -2.97 -21.69
N ALA A 351 -1.33 -3.03 -20.37
CA ALA A 351 -2.60 -3.26 -19.68
C ALA A 351 -3.57 -2.06 -19.74
N TYR A 352 -3.07 -0.83 -19.84
CA TYR A 352 -3.85 0.41 -19.77
C TYR A 352 -3.86 1.22 -21.08
N SER A 353 -3.56 0.58 -22.21
CA SER A 353 -3.49 1.23 -23.52
C SER A 353 -4.74 2.01 -23.92
N ASP A 354 -5.94 1.53 -23.54
CA ASP A 354 -7.19 2.23 -23.83
C ASP A 354 -7.32 3.54 -23.02
N SER A 355 -7.02 3.50 -21.71
CA SER A 355 -7.05 4.69 -20.85
C SER A 355 -6.03 5.74 -21.28
N LEU A 356 -4.87 5.32 -21.77
CA LEU A 356 -3.81 6.21 -22.23
C LEU A 356 -4.16 7.00 -23.51
N ARG A 357 -5.13 6.53 -24.31
CA ARG A 357 -5.61 7.26 -25.50
C ARG A 357 -6.32 8.56 -25.16
N GLU A 358 -6.92 8.62 -23.97
CA GLU A 358 -7.66 9.78 -23.49
C GLU A 358 -6.78 10.75 -22.69
N SER A 359 -5.55 10.34 -22.36
CA SER A 359 -4.59 11.12 -21.58
C SER A 359 -3.83 12.11 -22.46
N GLY A 360 -3.65 13.34 -21.97
CA GLY A 360 -2.85 14.37 -22.64
C GLY A 360 -1.36 14.00 -22.74
N THR A 361 -0.75 14.29 -23.88
CA THR A 361 0.65 13.93 -24.21
C THR A 361 1.63 15.11 -24.13
N GLU A 362 1.21 16.22 -23.53
CA GLU A 362 1.96 17.49 -23.49
C GLU A 362 3.28 17.40 -22.71
N CYS A 363 3.41 16.42 -21.80
CA CYS A 363 4.60 16.22 -20.99
C CYS A 363 5.74 15.46 -21.69
N LEU A 364 5.50 14.91 -22.89
CA LEU A 364 6.43 14.01 -23.56
C LEU A 364 7.47 14.79 -24.38
N ASP A 365 8.75 14.54 -24.11
CA ASP A 365 9.86 15.08 -24.89
C ASP A 365 10.31 14.14 -26.02
N ASP A 366 11.21 14.63 -26.88
CA ASP A 366 11.74 13.88 -28.01
C ASP A 366 12.52 12.62 -27.60
N ASP A 367 13.15 12.64 -26.43
CA ASP A 367 13.92 11.50 -25.93
C ASP A 367 13.00 10.37 -25.47
N PHE A 368 11.89 10.71 -24.81
CA PHE A 368 10.85 9.76 -24.45
C PHE A 368 10.21 9.15 -25.70
N ILE A 369 9.81 9.98 -26.68
CA ILE A 369 9.18 9.49 -27.92
C ILE A 369 10.14 8.53 -28.64
N ARG A 370 11.43 8.89 -28.76
CA ARG A 370 12.46 8.01 -29.34
C ARG A 370 12.59 6.70 -28.56
N ALA A 371 12.64 6.75 -27.23
CA ALA A 371 12.73 5.53 -26.42
C ALA A 371 11.49 4.64 -26.55
N PHE A 372 10.30 5.24 -26.65
CA PHE A 372 9.03 4.53 -26.75
C PHE A 372 8.88 3.82 -28.11
N VAL A 373 9.07 4.55 -29.21
CA VAL A 373 8.93 4.00 -30.57
C VAL A 373 9.91 2.85 -30.81
N ASN A 374 11.14 3.02 -30.34
CA ASN A 374 12.18 1.99 -30.47
C ASN A 374 12.15 0.95 -29.36
N GLY A 375 11.21 1.07 -28.42
CA GLY A 375 11.07 0.19 -27.27
C GLY A 375 10.51 -1.19 -27.64
N GLY A 376 10.02 -1.41 -28.85
CA GLY A 376 9.42 -2.70 -29.25
C GLY A 376 8.07 -2.95 -28.57
N PHE A 377 7.25 -1.91 -28.44
CA PHE A 377 5.83 -2.06 -28.12
C PHE A 377 5.06 -2.55 -29.34
N ASP A 378 3.91 -3.18 -29.10
CA ASP A 378 2.98 -3.52 -30.17
C ASP A 378 2.47 -2.25 -30.89
N MET A 379 2.21 -2.38 -32.20
CA MET A 379 1.77 -1.24 -33.00
C MET A 379 0.43 -0.66 -32.57
N SER A 380 -0.44 -1.43 -31.91
CA SER A 380 -1.68 -0.91 -31.31
C SER A 380 -1.46 0.14 -30.23
N ILE A 381 -0.31 0.06 -29.53
CA ILE A 381 0.11 1.00 -28.48
C ILE A 381 0.92 2.14 -29.10
N LEU A 382 1.84 1.84 -30.03
CA LEU A 382 2.63 2.85 -30.72
C LEU A 382 1.76 3.89 -31.44
N ARG A 383 0.59 3.48 -31.95
CA ARG A 383 -0.42 4.35 -32.54
C ARG A 383 -0.86 5.52 -31.65
N ILE A 384 -0.80 5.37 -30.33
CA ILE A 384 -1.21 6.43 -29.39
C ILE A 384 -0.29 7.65 -29.53
N LEU A 385 1.02 7.42 -29.70
CA LEU A 385 2.02 8.48 -29.82
C LEU A 385 2.41 8.79 -31.28
N LEU A 386 1.95 7.98 -32.24
CA LEU A 386 2.28 8.15 -33.66
C LEU A 386 2.04 9.56 -34.23
N PRO A 387 1.02 10.33 -33.80
CA PRO A 387 0.86 11.72 -34.24
C PRO A 387 2.02 12.65 -33.87
N LEU A 388 2.81 12.30 -32.85
CA LEU A 388 3.96 13.08 -32.37
C LEU A 388 5.29 12.60 -32.97
N VAL A 389 5.29 11.43 -33.61
CA VAL A 389 6.52 10.80 -34.11
C VAL A 389 7.02 11.51 -35.36
N ARG A 390 8.31 11.80 -35.36
CA ARG A 390 9.10 12.29 -36.50
C ARG A 390 10.11 11.24 -36.92
N GLU A 391 10.62 11.31 -38.15
CA GLU A 391 11.61 10.34 -38.63
C GLU A 391 12.82 10.24 -37.69
N GLU A 392 13.31 11.37 -37.17
CA GLU A 392 14.46 11.43 -36.24
C GLU A 392 14.25 10.71 -34.89
N HIS A 393 13.02 10.31 -34.59
CA HIS A 393 12.71 9.48 -33.41
C HIS A 393 12.85 7.98 -33.70
N ILE A 394 13.01 7.55 -34.96
CA ILE A 394 13.05 6.15 -35.35
C ILE A 394 14.50 5.72 -35.59
N ASN A 395 14.97 4.72 -34.85
CA ASN A 395 16.31 4.20 -35.03
C ASN A 395 16.35 3.26 -36.25
N ALA A 396 17.32 3.45 -37.14
CA ALA A 396 17.45 2.62 -38.35
C ALA A 396 17.50 1.10 -38.09
N ASN A 397 17.96 0.67 -36.90
CA ASN A 397 18.04 -0.74 -36.52
C ASN A 397 16.69 -1.36 -36.09
N THR A 398 15.65 -0.55 -35.84
CA THR A 398 14.30 -1.04 -35.49
C THR A 398 13.39 -1.15 -36.71
N VAL A 399 13.77 -0.51 -37.81
CA VAL A 399 13.00 -0.53 -39.06
C VAL A 399 13.06 -1.90 -39.72
N THR A 400 11.87 -2.48 -39.90
CA THR A 400 11.63 -3.69 -40.68
C THR A 400 10.58 -3.40 -41.75
N LYS A 401 10.41 -4.32 -42.72
CA LYS A 401 9.37 -4.20 -43.75
C LYS A 401 7.99 -4.07 -43.13
N ASP A 402 7.68 -4.93 -42.14
CA ASP A 402 6.40 -4.94 -41.45
C ASP A 402 6.18 -3.68 -40.61
N PHE A 403 7.22 -3.20 -39.92
CA PHE A 403 7.16 -1.95 -39.14
C PHE A 403 6.89 -0.74 -40.05
N LEU A 404 7.64 -0.62 -41.14
CA LEU A 404 7.47 0.47 -42.11
C LEU A 404 6.04 0.45 -42.69
N GLU A 405 5.56 -0.73 -43.10
CA GLU A 405 4.21 -0.89 -43.64
C GLU A 405 3.14 -0.49 -42.62
N GLN A 406 3.27 -0.95 -41.37
CA GLN A 406 2.29 -0.64 -40.32
C GLN A 406 2.25 0.85 -39.96
N ILE A 407 3.40 1.54 -39.90
CA ILE A 407 3.43 3.01 -39.70
C ILE A 407 2.84 3.73 -40.92
N PHE A 408 3.23 3.31 -42.12
CA PHE A 408 2.83 3.96 -43.35
C PHE A 408 1.30 3.95 -43.53
N PHE A 409 0.65 2.85 -43.18
CA PHE A 409 -0.81 2.70 -43.28
C PHE A 409 -1.60 3.03 -42.00
N ALA A 410 -0.94 3.41 -40.91
CA ALA A 410 -1.64 3.86 -39.71
C ALA A 410 -2.32 5.22 -39.96
N PRO A 411 -3.64 5.36 -39.68
CA PRO A 411 -4.37 6.61 -39.90
C PRO A 411 -3.82 7.78 -39.05
N GLU A 412 -3.23 7.47 -37.89
CA GLU A 412 -2.62 8.43 -36.97
C GLU A 412 -1.27 8.97 -37.49
N SER A 413 -0.68 8.31 -38.50
CA SER A 413 0.61 8.72 -39.10
C SER A 413 0.46 10.00 -39.93
N SER A 414 1.34 10.96 -39.69
CA SER A 414 1.32 12.24 -40.42
C SER A 414 1.81 12.04 -41.87
N PRO A 415 1.29 12.83 -42.84
CA PRO A 415 1.79 12.77 -44.22
C PRO A 415 3.30 13.02 -44.33
N ALA A 416 3.83 13.95 -43.53
CA ALA A 416 5.26 14.27 -43.49
C ALA A 416 6.08 13.05 -43.04
N LEU A 417 5.66 12.37 -41.96
CA LEU A 417 6.34 11.16 -41.48
C LEU A 417 6.34 10.06 -42.55
N ARG A 418 5.21 9.85 -43.24
CA ARG A 418 5.13 8.84 -44.32
C ARG A 418 6.09 9.14 -45.46
N GLU A 419 6.20 10.41 -45.84
CA GLU A 419 7.12 10.86 -46.90
C GLU A 419 8.58 10.66 -46.48
N GLU A 420 8.97 11.14 -45.29
CA GLU A 420 10.33 11.01 -44.75
C GLU A 420 10.76 9.54 -44.67
N LEU A 421 9.89 8.68 -44.13
CA LEU A 421 10.16 7.24 -44.03
C LEU A 421 10.27 6.56 -45.40
N LEU A 422 9.46 6.95 -46.37
CA LEU A 422 9.55 6.44 -47.74
C LEU A 422 10.89 6.85 -48.37
N GLN A 423 11.31 8.10 -48.19
CA GLN A 423 12.57 8.61 -48.74
C GLN A 423 13.79 7.87 -48.17
N GLN A 424 13.79 7.63 -46.87
CA GLN A 424 14.94 7.05 -46.19
C GLN A 424 14.98 5.51 -46.27
N TYR A 425 13.84 4.84 -46.10
CA TYR A 425 13.77 3.38 -45.97
C TYR A 425 13.12 2.67 -47.16
N GLY A 426 12.46 3.41 -48.07
CA GLY A 426 11.69 2.84 -49.17
C GLY A 426 12.50 1.90 -50.07
N ILE A 427 13.75 2.21 -50.38
CA ILE A 427 14.58 1.38 -51.28
C ILE A 427 14.88 0.01 -50.66
N GLY A 428 15.27 -0.03 -49.38
CA GLY A 428 15.68 -1.26 -48.69
C GLY A 428 14.52 -2.08 -48.14
N TYR A 429 13.42 -1.41 -47.79
CA TYR A 429 12.31 -2.01 -47.05
C TYR A 429 10.98 -1.96 -47.83
N MET A 430 11.02 -1.75 -49.16
CA MET A 430 9.83 -1.79 -50.00
C MET A 430 9.02 -3.08 -49.78
N THR A 431 7.71 -2.90 -49.66
CA THR A 431 6.74 -3.99 -49.64
C THR A 431 5.79 -3.84 -50.82
N LYS A 432 5.20 -4.96 -51.24
CA LYS A 432 4.17 -4.97 -52.27
C LYS A 432 2.97 -4.09 -51.93
N GLN A 433 2.60 -4.00 -50.66
CA GLN A 433 1.47 -3.17 -50.25
C GLN A 433 1.80 -1.68 -50.35
N ILE A 434 2.98 -1.27 -49.89
CA ILE A 434 3.48 0.11 -50.07
C ILE A 434 3.52 0.44 -51.55
N ALA A 435 4.18 -0.40 -52.38
CA ALA A 435 4.29 -0.20 -53.82
C ALA A 435 2.93 0.02 -54.51
N LYS A 436 1.91 -0.79 -54.16
CA LYS A 436 0.55 -0.64 -54.70
C LYS A 436 -0.14 0.65 -54.25
N SER A 437 0.20 1.18 -53.08
CA SER A 437 -0.39 2.43 -52.60
C SER A 437 0.24 3.67 -53.22
N LEU A 438 1.45 3.55 -53.78
CA LEU A 438 2.20 4.71 -54.26
C LEU A 438 1.48 5.45 -55.41
N TYR A 439 0.88 4.75 -56.36
CA TYR A 439 0.19 5.39 -57.48
C TYR A 439 -1.13 6.06 -57.08
N SER A 440 -1.73 5.65 -55.96
CA SER A 440 -2.95 6.28 -55.42
C SER A 440 -2.64 7.46 -54.50
N LEU A 441 -1.56 7.38 -53.73
CA LEU A 441 -1.15 8.41 -52.78
C LEU A 441 -0.35 9.56 -53.43
N GLN A 442 0.29 9.33 -54.58
CA GLN A 442 1.08 10.33 -55.33
C GLN A 442 2.11 11.08 -54.46
N LEU A 443 2.73 10.36 -53.52
CA LEU A 443 3.78 10.94 -52.67
C LEU A 443 5.03 11.27 -53.51
N PRO A 444 5.73 12.37 -53.22
CA PRO A 444 7.02 12.65 -53.85
C PRO A 444 8.00 11.48 -53.63
N MET A 445 8.66 11.02 -54.70
CA MET A 445 9.66 9.94 -54.63
C MET A 445 10.77 10.09 -55.67
N THR A 446 11.92 9.46 -55.40
CA THR A 446 13.06 9.41 -56.33
C THR A 446 12.92 8.27 -57.34
N LYS A 447 13.75 8.30 -58.40
CA LYS A 447 13.80 7.22 -59.40
C LYS A 447 14.17 5.87 -58.77
N GLU A 448 15.06 5.87 -57.78
CA GLU A 448 15.45 4.65 -57.08
C GLU A 448 14.28 4.02 -56.33
N ILE A 449 13.47 4.83 -55.63
CA ILE A 449 12.26 4.36 -54.94
C ILE A 449 11.21 3.86 -55.94
N PHE A 450 11.03 4.56 -57.06
CA PHE A 450 10.15 4.13 -58.14
C PHE A 450 10.52 2.72 -58.63
N PHE A 451 11.80 2.47 -58.92
CA PHE A 451 12.25 1.16 -59.38
C PHE A 451 12.25 0.11 -58.26
N ALA A 452 12.42 0.49 -57.00
CA ALA A 452 12.22 -0.42 -55.88
C ALA A 452 10.76 -0.92 -55.83
N ALA A 453 9.78 -0.02 -55.95
CA ALA A 453 8.36 -0.37 -56.03
C ALA A 453 8.04 -1.18 -57.28
N TRP A 454 8.57 -0.80 -58.45
CA TRP A 454 8.37 -1.48 -59.73
C TRP A 454 8.59 -2.99 -59.68
N ASN A 455 9.62 -3.41 -58.94
CA ASN A 455 10.01 -4.80 -58.81
C ASN A 455 8.97 -5.66 -58.05
N ASP A 456 8.13 -5.05 -57.20
CA ASP A 456 7.12 -5.74 -56.40
C ASP A 456 5.72 -5.79 -57.07
N LEU A 457 5.55 -5.11 -58.20
CA LEU A 457 4.28 -4.92 -58.89
C LEU A 457 4.08 -5.87 -60.08
N ASN A 458 2.81 -6.22 -60.35
CA ASN A 458 2.43 -6.94 -61.57
C ASN A 458 2.25 -6.00 -62.77
N HIS A 459 2.00 -6.56 -63.97
CA HIS A 459 1.85 -5.79 -65.21
C HIS A 459 0.86 -4.62 -65.11
N SER A 460 -0.35 -4.84 -64.59
CA SER A 460 -1.36 -3.77 -64.48
C SER A 460 -0.93 -2.70 -63.48
N GLU A 461 -0.42 -3.12 -62.34
CA GLU A 461 0.03 -2.22 -61.27
C GLU A 461 1.25 -1.38 -61.71
N ARG A 462 2.13 -1.95 -62.53
CA ARG A 462 3.26 -1.26 -63.15
C ARG A 462 2.81 -0.16 -64.11
N LEU A 463 1.75 -0.39 -64.89
CA LEU A 463 1.17 0.65 -65.75
C LEU A 463 0.61 1.80 -64.92
N ASP A 464 -0.10 1.50 -63.83
CA ASP A 464 -0.65 2.52 -62.93
C ASP A 464 0.47 3.34 -62.27
N LEU A 465 1.53 2.68 -61.79
CA LEU A 465 2.71 3.35 -61.23
C LEU A 465 3.43 4.22 -62.28
N MET A 466 3.69 3.67 -63.47
CA MET A 466 4.33 4.40 -64.56
C MET A 466 3.51 5.62 -64.99
N ALA A 467 2.19 5.51 -65.06
CA ALA A 467 1.32 6.62 -65.44
C ALA A 467 1.25 7.69 -64.34
N ALA A 468 1.25 7.29 -63.06
CA ALA A 468 1.22 8.23 -61.94
C ALA A 468 2.52 9.04 -61.81
N TYR A 469 3.66 8.41 -62.10
CA TYR A 469 5.00 9.02 -61.98
C TYR A 469 5.68 9.24 -63.32
N ALA A 470 4.92 9.38 -64.41
CA ALA A 470 5.46 9.52 -65.76
C ALA A 470 6.43 10.71 -65.88
N ASP A 471 6.15 11.79 -65.15
CA ASP A 471 6.97 13.00 -65.15
C ASP A 471 8.35 12.83 -64.50
N LEU A 472 8.52 11.83 -63.64
CA LEU A 472 9.79 11.46 -63.02
C LEU A 472 10.71 10.72 -64.01
N LEU A 473 10.15 10.07 -65.03
CA LEU A 473 10.87 9.17 -65.93
C LEU A 473 11.41 9.89 -67.17
N GLU A 474 12.61 9.50 -67.57
CA GLU A 474 13.28 9.91 -68.81
C GLU A 474 13.31 8.75 -69.83
N SER A 475 13.89 9.00 -71.01
CA SER A 475 13.87 8.04 -72.11
C SER A 475 14.49 6.68 -71.74
N GLU A 476 15.64 6.69 -71.05
CA GLU A 476 16.32 5.46 -70.61
C GLU A 476 15.50 4.70 -69.55
N ASP A 477 14.82 5.43 -68.65
CA ASP A 477 13.96 4.85 -67.63
C ASP A 477 12.74 4.16 -68.25
N PHE A 478 12.10 4.80 -69.25
CA PHE A 478 10.98 4.22 -69.99
C PHE A 478 11.40 2.99 -70.78
N GLU A 479 12.56 3.01 -71.43
CA GLU A 479 13.10 1.86 -72.16
C GLU A 479 13.25 0.65 -71.23
N ARG A 480 13.88 0.86 -70.05
CA ARG A 480 13.98 -0.17 -69.01
C ARG A 480 12.61 -0.67 -68.56
N CYS A 481 11.68 0.24 -68.29
CA CYS A 481 10.34 -0.16 -67.87
C CYS A 481 9.63 -1.00 -68.93
N PHE A 482 9.72 -0.63 -70.22
CA PHE A 482 9.06 -1.39 -71.27
C PHE A 482 9.72 -2.75 -71.52
N ASP A 483 11.04 -2.86 -71.38
CA ASP A 483 11.74 -4.14 -71.50
C ASP A 483 11.23 -5.15 -70.46
N ASP A 484 10.98 -4.67 -69.23
CA ASP A 484 10.43 -5.43 -68.11
C ASP A 484 8.91 -5.73 -68.19
N MET A 485 8.23 -5.34 -69.27
CA MET A 485 6.77 -5.47 -69.43
C MET A 485 6.37 -6.50 -70.48
N ASP A 486 5.17 -7.06 -70.35
CA ASP A 486 4.57 -7.94 -71.37
C ASP A 486 4.06 -7.15 -72.59
N GLU A 487 3.79 -7.86 -73.68
CA GLU A 487 3.07 -7.31 -74.82
C GLU A 487 1.67 -6.80 -74.40
N PRO A 488 1.20 -5.66 -74.95
CA PRO A 488 1.77 -4.91 -76.07
C PRO A 488 2.79 -3.83 -75.67
N HIS A 489 3.06 -3.63 -74.38
CA HIS A 489 3.95 -2.55 -73.91
C HIS A 489 5.43 -2.86 -74.12
N HIS A 490 5.81 -4.15 -74.11
CA HIS A 490 7.17 -4.60 -74.47
C HIS A 490 7.65 -4.03 -75.81
N ASP A 491 6.72 -3.86 -76.76
CA ASP A 491 7.06 -3.39 -78.11
C ASP A 491 7.61 -1.96 -78.17
N PHE A 492 7.50 -1.18 -77.08
CA PHE A 492 8.13 0.12 -76.96
C PHE A 492 9.62 0.07 -76.61
N ALA A 493 10.14 -1.06 -76.09
CA ALA A 493 11.53 -1.18 -75.67
C ALA A 493 12.51 -1.12 -76.87
N PRO A 494 12.30 -1.84 -77.99
CA PRO A 494 13.23 -1.78 -79.12
C PRO A 494 13.20 -0.42 -79.83
N ARG A 495 14.27 0.39 -79.65
CA ARG A 495 14.45 1.73 -80.23
C ARG A 495 14.86 1.71 -81.72
N THR A 496 14.20 0.87 -82.55
CA THR A 496 14.59 0.60 -83.96
C THR A 496 13.62 1.16 -85.01
N LYS A 497 12.86 2.22 -84.67
CA LYS A 497 11.79 2.81 -85.50
C LYS A 497 10.69 1.81 -85.88
N ARG A 498 9.77 1.58 -84.95
CA ARG A 498 8.63 0.66 -85.16
C ARG A 498 7.29 1.26 -84.74
N LYS A 499 6.24 0.70 -85.31
CA LYS A 499 4.84 1.01 -85.00
C LYS A 499 4.39 0.10 -83.85
N VAL A 500 3.92 0.69 -82.75
CA VAL A 500 3.40 0.00 -81.57
C VAL A 500 1.92 0.35 -81.39
N ARG A 501 1.10 -0.64 -81.01
CA ARG A 501 -0.35 -0.45 -80.78
C ARG A 501 -0.73 -0.86 -79.37
N ILE A 502 -1.35 0.03 -78.63
CA ILE A 502 -1.84 -0.24 -77.27
C ILE A 502 -3.31 0.18 -77.12
N PRO A 503 -4.08 -0.47 -76.23
CA PRO A 503 -5.46 -0.09 -75.97
C PRO A 503 -5.58 1.38 -75.51
N LYS A 504 -6.62 2.09 -75.98
CA LYS A 504 -6.93 3.44 -75.48
C LYS A 504 -7.55 3.35 -74.08
N THR A 505 -6.74 3.67 -73.07
CA THR A 505 -7.15 3.79 -71.66
C THR A 505 -6.60 5.10 -71.09
N GLU A 506 -7.18 5.60 -70.00
CA GLU A 506 -6.69 6.83 -69.35
C GLU A 506 -5.22 6.69 -68.88
N VAL A 507 -4.85 5.50 -68.39
CA VAL A 507 -3.48 5.17 -67.97
C VAL A 507 -2.52 5.24 -69.16
N ASN A 508 -2.85 4.56 -70.26
CA ASN A 508 -2.01 4.58 -71.47
C ASN A 508 -1.95 5.98 -72.09
N GLU A 509 -3.03 6.76 -72.04
CA GLU A 509 -3.06 8.13 -72.54
C GLU A 509 -2.04 9.03 -71.80
N LYS A 510 -1.94 8.92 -70.47
CA LYS A 510 -0.93 9.63 -69.69
C LYS A 510 0.49 9.23 -70.09
N ILE A 511 0.74 7.92 -70.23
CA ILE A 511 2.05 7.39 -70.62
C ILE A 511 2.44 7.90 -72.01
N VAL A 512 1.59 7.73 -73.04
CA VAL A 512 1.94 8.12 -74.41
C VAL A 512 2.12 9.63 -74.58
N LYS A 513 1.35 10.45 -73.84
CA LYS A 513 1.56 11.92 -73.81
C LYS A 513 2.92 12.26 -73.24
N ARG A 514 3.34 11.59 -72.16
CA ARG A 514 4.69 11.78 -71.62
C ARG A 514 5.76 11.33 -72.61
N LEU A 515 5.57 10.19 -73.28
CA LEU A 515 6.50 9.71 -74.32
C LEU A 515 6.63 10.69 -75.49
N GLU A 516 5.54 11.37 -75.88
CA GLU A 516 5.57 12.43 -76.87
C GLU A 516 6.36 13.64 -76.36
N ASN A 517 6.11 14.08 -75.12
CA ASN A 517 6.79 15.24 -74.50
C ASN A 517 8.31 15.09 -74.38
N ILE A 518 8.81 13.86 -74.20
CA ILE A 518 10.26 13.59 -74.06
C ILE A 518 10.91 13.11 -75.37
N ASP A 519 10.23 13.26 -76.52
CA ASP A 519 10.68 12.78 -77.83
C ASP A 519 10.98 11.27 -77.90
N TYR A 520 10.31 10.45 -77.06
CA TYR A 520 10.44 8.99 -77.13
C TYR A 520 9.69 8.43 -78.35
N ILE A 521 8.55 9.02 -78.72
CA ILE A 521 7.80 8.70 -79.94
C ILE A 521 7.83 9.87 -80.93
N THR A 522 7.73 9.56 -82.22
CA THR A 522 7.74 10.54 -83.32
C THR A 522 6.35 10.93 -83.81
N SER A 523 5.34 10.14 -83.46
CA SER A 523 3.93 10.46 -83.71
C SER A 523 3.00 9.58 -82.88
N LEU A 524 1.84 10.14 -82.56
CA LEU A 524 0.73 9.52 -81.85
C LEU A 524 -0.56 9.70 -82.68
N THR A 525 -1.24 8.60 -83.01
CA THR A 525 -2.52 8.61 -83.74
C THR A 525 -3.50 7.61 -83.13
N GLU A 526 -4.80 7.75 -83.40
CA GLU A 526 -5.83 6.83 -82.93
C GLU A 526 -6.41 6.00 -84.10
N GLU A 527 -6.49 4.67 -83.93
CA GLU A 527 -7.12 3.75 -84.89
C GLU A 527 -8.29 3.02 -84.20
N SER A 528 -9.43 2.84 -84.89
CA SER A 528 -10.54 1.99 -84.42
C SER A 528 -10.41 0.59 -85.02
N ILE A 529 -10.38 -0.45 -84.18
CA ILE A 529 -10.24 -1.84 -84.63
C ILE A 529 -11.55 -2.60 -84.40
N ALA A 530 -12.04 -3.28 -85.44
CA ALA A 530 -13.21 -4.14 -85.37
C ALA A 530 -12.84 -5.53 -84.82
N SER A 531 -13.47 -5.95 -83.73
CA SER A 531 -13.30 -7.29 -83.15
C SER A 531 -13.95 -8.37 -84.03
N THR A 532 -13.25 -9.49 -84.25
CA THR A 532 -13.73 -10.66 -85.03
C THR A 532 -14.57 -11.65 -84.21
N LYS A 533 -14.86 -11.39 -82.93
CA LYS A 533 -15.79 -12.21 -82.14
C LYS A 533 -17.14 -11.53 -81.98
N GLN A 534 -18.17 -12.36 -81.95
CA GLN A 534 -19.59 -12.09 -82.10
C GLN A 534 -20.18 -11.35 -80.90
N ASP A 535 -19.67 -10.15 -80.61
CA ASP A 535 -20.27 -9.11 -79.77
C ASP A 535 -19.63 -7.77 -80.14
N ARG A 536 -20.40 -6.87 -80.76
CA ARG A 536 -19.92 -5.58 -81.28
C ARG A 536 -19.59 -4.61 -80.15
N LYS A 537 -18.31 -4.43 -79.84
CA LYS A 537 -17.73 -3.17 -79.35
C LYS A 537 -16.51 -2.84 -80.20
N GLU A 538 -16.52 -1.67 -80.84
CA GLU A 538 -15.32 -1.10 -81.47
C GLU A 538 -14.31 -0.78 -80.37
N ALA A 539 -13.08 -1.29 -80.49
CA ALA A 539 -12.01 -0.99 -79.55
C ALA A 539 -11.06 0.03 -80.21
N THR A 540 -10.95 1.21 -79.62
CA THR A 540 -9.99 2.23 -80.07
C THR A 540 -8.61 1.93 -79.50
N VAL A 541 -7.58 2.05 -80.31
CA VAL A 541 -6.18 1.85 -79.91
C VAL A 541 -5.35 3.09 -80.21
N PHE A 542 -4.37 3.36 -79.36
CA PHE A 542 -3.29 4.29 -79.67
C PHE A 542 -2.26 3.63 -80.56
N VAL A 543 -1.80 4.39 -81.54
CA VAL A 543 -0.81 3.99 -82.52
C VAL A 543 0.37 4.94 -82.40
N CYS A 544 1.49 4.39 -81.92
CA CYS A 544 2.69 5.15 -81.60
C CYS A 544 3.84 4.73 -82.52
N TRP A 545 4.62 5.69 -83.01
CA TRP A 545 5.87 5.42 -83.73
C TRP A 545 7.08 5.68 -82.84
N VAL A 546 7.72 4.62 -82.36
CA VAL A 546 8.92 4.71 -81.51
C VAL A 546 10.06 5.36 -82.29
N LYS A 547 10.73 6.34 -81.69
CA LYS A 547 11.89 7.01 -82.30
C LYS A 547 13.09 6.07 -82.34
N ALA A 548 13.84 6.08 -83.45
CA ALA A 548 15.11 5.37 -83.51
C ALA A 548 16.17 6.07 -82.65
N VAL A 549 16.94 5.31 -81.89
CA VAL A 549 18.19 5.78 -81.28
C VAL A 549 19.34 5.06 -82.02
N PRO A 550 20.39 5.77 -82.46
CA PRO A 550 21.51 5.21 -83.22
C PRO A 550 22.26 4.08 -82.53
#